data_AF-A0A2J8K5Q7-F1
#
_entry.id   AF-A0A2J8K5Q7-F1
#
_cell.length_a   1.000
_cell.length_b   1.000
_cell.length_c   1.000
_cell.angle_alpha   90.00
_cell.angle_beta   90.00
_cell.angle_gamma   90.00
#
_symmetry.space_group_name_H-M   'P 1'
#
loop_
_entity.id
_entity.type
_entity.pdbx_description
1 polymer ?
#
loop_
_entity_poly.entity_id
_entity_poly.type
_entity_poly.pdbx_seq_one_letter_code
_entity_poly.pdbx_strand_id
1 'polypeptide(L)'
;MEKKYKNIVLLKGLEVINDYHFRMVKSLLSNDLKLNLKMREEYDKIQIADLMEEKFRGDAGLGKLIQIFKDIPTLEDLAETLK
;
A
#
# COMPACT_ATOMS: atom_id res chain seq x y z
N MET A 1 2.72 18.40 1.69
CA MET A 1 1.52 17.62 1.32
C MET A 1 1.76 16.12 1.44
N GLU A 2 2.96 15.63 1.13
CA GLU A 2 3.36 14.21 1.18
C GLU A 2 3.01 13.48 2.48
N LYS A 3 3.31 14.07 3.66
CA LYS A 3 2.92 13.50 4.95
C LYS A 3 1.42 13.22 5.10
N LYS A 4 0.56 14.00 4.42
CA LYS A 4 -0.89 13.79 4.44
C LYS A 4 -1.26 12.53 3.65
N TYR A 5 -0.61 12.29 2.52
CA TYR A 5 -0.87 11.11 1.70
C TYR A 5 -0.35 9.84 2.34
N LYS A 6 0.83 9.86 2.96
CA LYS A 6 1.30 8.71 3.75
C LYS A 6 0.34 8.31 4.85
N ASN A 7 -0.19 9.29 5.60
CA ASN A 7 -1.18 9.01 6.65
C ASN A 7 -2.44 8.36 6.07
N ILE A 8 -2.87 8.75 4.85
CA ILE A 8 -4.00 8.12 4.16
C ILE A 8 -3.64 6.68 3.76
N VAL A 9 -2.49 6.47 3.12
CA VAL A 9 -1.99 5.14 2.72
C VAL A 9 -1.94 4.20 3.92
N LEU A 10 -1.38 4.64 5.05
CA LEU A 10 -1.27 3.81 6.24
C LEU A 10 -2.63 3.61 6.91
N LEU A 11 -3.30 4.68 7.34
CA LEU A 11 -4.46 4.60 8.23
C LEU A 11 -5.73 4.16 7.52
N LYS A 12 -5.90 4.56 6.26
CA LYS A 12 -7.11 4.26 5.48
C LYS A 12 -6.89 3.18 4.43
N GLY A 13 -5.64 2.86 4.10
CA GLY A 13 -5.32 1.85 3.09
C GLY A 13 -4.82 0.54 3.71
N LEU A 14 -3.62 0.54 4.25
CA LEU A 14 -2.95 -0.66 4.73
C LEU A 14 -3.49 -1.16 6.07
N GLU A 15 -3.87 -0.26 6.99
CA GLU A 15 -4.33 -0.65 8.32
C GLU A 15 -5.66 -1.41 8.29
N VAL A 16 -6.59 -0.97 7.44
CA VAL A 16 -7.95 -1.52 7.38
C VAL A 16 -8.05 -2.88 6.68
N ILE A 17 -7.01 -3.30 5.97
CA ILE A 17 -6.99 -4.60 5.28
C ILE A 17 -6.42 -5.70 6.18
N ASN A 18 -6.94 -6.92 6.02
CA ASN A 18 -6.47 -8.10 6.75
C ASN A 18 -5.10 -8.59 6.23
N ASP A 19 -4.50 -9.53 6.95
CA ASP A 19 -3.17 -10.06 6.65
C ASP A 19 -3.08 -10.73 5.27
N TYR A 20 -4.16 -11.38 4.83
CA TYR A 20 -4.21 -12.02 3.52
C TYR A 20 -4.11 -10.98 2.40
N HIS A 21 -4.95 -9.95 2.43
CA HIS A 21 -4.91 -8.84 1.50
C HIS A 21 -3.58 -8.09 1.58
N PHE A 22 -3.04 -7.89 2.77
CA PHE A 22 -1.75 -7.22 2.93
C PHE A 22 -0.60 -8.02 2.29
N ARG A 23 -0.61 -9.35 2.42
CA ARG A 23 0.35 -10.22 1.71
C ARG A 23 0.20 -10.13 0.20
N MET A 24 -1.02 -10.05 -0.33
CA MET A 24 -1.26 -9.83 -1.76
C MET A 24 -0.69 -8.49 -2.23
N VAL A 25 -0.97 -7.41 -1.50
CA VAL A 25 -0.46 -6.05 -1.80
C VAL A 25 1.06 -6.03 -1.78
N LYS A 26 1.71 -6.62 -0.77
CA LYS A 26 3.18 -6.77 -0.73
C LYS A 26 3.72 -7.53 -1.95
N SER A 27 3.02 -8.58 -2.39
CA SER A 27 3.41 -9.33 -3.57
C SER A 27 3.32 -8.48 -4.84
N LEU A 28 2.23 -7.73 -5.02
CA LEU A 28 1.99 -6.87 -6.18
C LEU A 28 2.93 -5.66 -6.21
N LEU A 29 3.30 -5.11 -5.06
CA LEU A 29 4.27 -4.02 -4.92
C LEU A 29 5.73 -4.49 -4.97
N SER A 30 6.00 -5.79 -5.00
CA SER A 30 7.36 -6.31 -4.84
C SER A 30 8.34 -5.79 -5.89
N ASN A 31 7.91 -5.65 -7.14
CA ASN A 31 8.75 -5.10 -8.21
C ASN A 31 8.95 -3.59 -8.07
N ASP A 32 7.88 -2.86 -7.71
CA ASP A 32 7.92 -1.41 -7.60
C ASP A 32 8.78 -0.94 -6.41
N LEU A 33 8.63 -1.60 -5.27
CA LEU A 33 9.36 -1.34 -4.02
C LEU A 33 10.66 -2.14 -3.90
N LYS A 34 10.98 -3.00 -4.88
CA LYS A 34 12.14 -3.91 -4.88
C LYS A 34 12.23 -4.76 -3.60
N LEU A 35 11.09 -5.29 -3.15
CA LEU A 35 11.02 -6.10 -1.94
C LEU A 35 11.72 -7.45 -2.17
N ASN A 36 12.73 -7.74 -1.36
CA ASN A 36 13.32 -9.08 -1.30
C ASN A 36 12.42 -10.02 -0.46
N LEU A 37 12.78 -11.32 -0.42
CA LEU A 37 11.98 -12.33 0.30
C LEU A 37 11.79 -11.96 1.78
N LYS A 38 12.88 -11.59 2.46
CA LYS A 38 12.87 -11.19 3.87
C LYS A 38 11.94 -10.00 4.12
N MET A 39 12.00 -8.97 3.27
CA MET A 39 11.12 -7.81 3.38
C MET A 39 9.65 -8.19 3.17
N ARG A 40 9.34 -9.07 2.21
CA ARG A 40 7.94 -9.51 2.01
C ARG A 40 7.39 -10.28 3.21
N GLU A 41 8.22 -11.00 3.94
CA GLU A 41 7.81 -11.77 5.13
C GLU A 41 7.74 -10.90 6.38
N GLU A 42 8.79 -10.11 6.64
CA GLU A 42 8.96 -9.41 7.92
C GLU A 42 8.35 -8.01 7.93
N TYR A 43 8.21 -7.33 6.78
CA TYR A 43 7.78 -5.94 6.80
C TYR A 43 6.30 -5.82 7.17
N ASP A 44 6.05 -4.95 8.15
CA ASP A 44 4.72 -4.56 8.58
C ASP A 44 4.13 -3.44 7.70
N LYS A 45 2.90 -3.05 8.02
CA LYS A 45 2.14 -2.02 7.29
C LYS A 45 2.80 -0.64 7.35
N ILE A 46 3.47 -0.32 8.46
CA ILE A 46 4.14 0.97 8.68
C ILE A 46 5.37 1.04 7.79
N GLN A 47 6.21 0.01 7.80
CA GLN A 47 7.42 -0.06 6.98
C GLN A 47 7.10 -0.04 5.48
N ILE A 48 6.01 -0.69 5.06
CA ILE A 48 5.56 -0.62 3.65
C ILE A 48 5.08 0.79 3.31
N ALA A 49 4.33 1.47 4.19
CA ALA A 49 3.92 2.86 3.97
C ALA A 49 5.11 3.82 3.86
N ASP A 50 6.14 3.63 4.70
CA ASP A 50 7.39 4.39 4.63
C ASP A 50 8.10 4.19 3.29
N LEU A 51 8.24 2.94 2.83
CA LEU A 51 8.83 2.63 1.52
C LEU A 51 8.03 3.22 0.35
N MET A 52 6.70 3.22 0.45
CA MET A 52 5.84 3.83 -0.56
C MET A 52 6.03 5.35 -0.61
N GLU A 53 6.15 6.03 0.54
CA GLU A 53 6.47 7.46 0.61
C GLU A 53 7.83 7.77 -0.04
N GLU A 54 8.85 6.98 0.27
CA GLU A 54 10.19 7.17 -0.28
C GLU A 54 10.24 6.97 -1.81
N LYS A 55 9.53 5.93 -2.30
CA LYS A 55 9.53 5.53 -3.71
C LYS A 55 8.64 6.43 -4.57
N PHE A 56 7.46 6.79 -4.07
CA PHE A 56 6.42 7.51 -4.81
C PHE A 56 6.23 8.91 -4.22
N ARG A 57 7.22 9.78 -4.41
CA ARG A 57 7.30 11.10 -3.77
C ARG A 57 6.14 12.06 -4.09
N GLY A 58 5.34 11.80 -5.12
CA GLY A 58 4.21 12.68 -5.48
C GLY A 58 2.99 12.53 -4.57
N ASP A 59 2.59 11.30 -4.29
CA ASP A 59 1.34 10.96 -3.59
C ASP A 59 1.54 9.88 -2.52
N ALA A 60 2.79 9.64 -2.10
CA ALA A 60 3.19 8.55 -1.21
C ALA A 60 2.68 7.16 -1.65
N GLY A 61 2.42 6.98 -2.95
CA GLY A 61 1.94 5.71 -3.51
C GLY A 61 0.44 5.50 -3.38
N LEU A 62 -0.34 6.52 -2.98
CA LEU A 62 -1.79 6.46 -2.85
C LEU A 62 -2.47 6.02 -4.17
N GLY A 63 -2.10 6.62 -5.29
CA GLY A 63 -2.65 6.27 -6.60
C GLY A 63 -2.34 4.83 -6.99
N LYS A 64 -1.14 4.35 -6.66
CA LYS A 64 -0.74 2.96 -6.88
C LYS A 64 -1.55 2.00 -6.00
N LEU A 65 -1.79 2.35 -4.74
CA LEU A 65 -2.60 1.57 -3.83
C LEU A 65 -4.06 1.46 -4.32
N ILE A 66 -4.63 2.58 -4.78
CA ILE A 66 -5.99 2.61 -5.36
C ILE A 66 -6.08 1.69 -6.58
N GLN A 67 -5.08 1.69 -7.47
CA GLN A 67 -5.05 0.78 -8.61
C GLN A 67 -5.06 -0.69 -8.18
N ILE A 68 -4.19 -1.05 -7.22
CA ILE A 68 -4.14 -2.42 -6.70
C ILE A 68 -5.47 -2.83 -6.06
N PHE A 69 -6.11 -1.94 -5.31
CA PHE A 69 -7.38 -2.25 -4.65
C PHE A 69 -8.53 -2.43 -5.65
N LYS A 70 -8.54 -1.70 -6.77
CA LYS A 70 -9.53 -1.91 -7.85
C LYS A 70 -9.38 -3.28 -8.53
N ASP A 71 -8.17 -3.79 -8.62
CA ASP A 71 -7.90 -5.10 -9.23
C ASP A 71 -8.26 -6.27 -8.28
N ILE A 72 -8.54 -5.98 -7.00
CA ILE A 72 -8.92 -6.96 -5.99
C ILE A 72 -10.42 -6.78 -5.68
N PRO A 73 -11.32 -7.69 -6.11
CA PRO A 73 -12.77 -7.50 -6.00
C PRO A 73 -13.26 -7.21 -4.57
N THR A 74 -12.60 -7.75 -3.54
CA THR A 74 -12.95 -7.54 -2.13
C THR A 74 -12.51 -6.19 -1.56
N LEU A 75 -11.73 -5.41 -2.31
CA LEU A 75 -11.17 -4.12 -1.91
C LEU A 75 -11.64 -2.96 -2.81
N GLU A 76 -12.52 -3.21 -3.77
CA GLU A 76 -13.00 -2.19 -4.72
C GLU A 76 -13.64 -0.99 -3.99
N ASP A 77 -14.50 -1.25 -3.00
CA ASP A 77 -15.12 -0.19 -2.16
C ASP A 77 -14.07 0.66 -1.43
N LEU A 78 -12.97 0.03 -1.02
CA LEU A 78 -11.88 0.72 -0.34
C LEU A 78 -11.11 1.61 -1.32
N ALA A 79 -10.96 1.19 -2.57
CA ALA A 79 -10.35 2.01 -3.61
C ALA A 79 -11.17 3.28 -3.89
N GLU A 80 -12.51 3.19 -3.89
CA GLU A 80 -13.39 4.34 -4.04
C GLU A 80 -13.33 5.29 -2.83
N THR A 81 -13.16 4.75 -1.62
CA THR A 81 -13.00 5.56 -0.39
C THR A 81 -11.68 6.35 -0.36
N LEU A 82 -10.67 5.89 -1.10
CA LEU A 82 -9.32 6.47 -1.13
C LEU A 82 -9.11 7.51 -2.25
N LYS A 83 -9.99 7.55 -3.26
CA LYS A 83 -10.00 8.58 -4.33
C LYS A 83 -10.23 9.98 -3.78
#